data_AF-A0A7X1JB83-F1
#
_entry.id   AF-A0A7X1JB83-F1
#
_cell.length_a   1.000
_cell.length_b   1.000
_cell.length_c   1.000
_cell.angle_alpha   90.00
_cell.angle_beta   90.00
_cell.angle_gamma   90.00
#
_symmetry.space_group_name_H-M   'P 1'
#
loop_
_entity.id
_entity.type
_entity.pdbx_description
1 polymer ?
#
loop_
_entity_poly.entity_id
_entity_poly.type
_entity_poly.pdbx_seq_one_letter_code
_entity_poly.pdbx_strand_id
1 'polypeptide(L)'
;MAWLITLGLAAAVAVAQTWLKLVSREPQPGKKHALTIDDAVFWIDWTVTAVVALCGALIGASLDHKPIAASTVAVALGAIFLGMTVMPFGVRMICYNGSGVIRGWLYVVCADAFGLIVLMSSVAAGVEIYA
;
A
#
# COMPACT_ATOMS: atom_id res chain seq x y z
N MET A 1 -13.44 -5.07 13.26
CA MET A 1 -14.23 -4.41 12.21
C MET A 1 -13.42 -3.41 11.40
N ALA A 2 -12.66 -2.50 12.02
CA ALA A 2 -11.86 -1.50 11.30
C ALA A 2 -10.93 -2.08 10.22
N TRP A 3 -10.27 -3.21 10.51
CA TRP A 3 -9.38 -3.88 9.57
C TRP A 3 -10.09 -4.39 8.29
N LEU A 4 -11.35 -4.82 8.38
CA LEU A 4 -12.16 -5.24 7.22
C LEU A 4 -12.55 -4.05 6.35
N ILE A 5 -12.86 -2.91 6.99
CA ILE A 5 -13.15 -1.66 6.31
C ILE A 5 -11.91 -1.19 5.54
N THR A 6 -10.74 -1.25 6.15
CA THR A 6 -9.46 -0.93 5.50
C THR A 6 -9.17 -1.85 4.33
N LEU A 7 -9.35 -3.16 4.49
CA LEU A 7 -9.15 -4.12 3.41
C LEU A 7 -10.10 -3.83 2.23
N GLY A 8 -11.38 -3.56 2.53
CA GLY A 8 -12.38 -3.18 1.54
C GLY A 8 -12.03 -1.89 0.81
N LEU A 9 -11.57 -0.86 1.54
CA LEU A 9 -11.08 0.40 0.96
C LEU A 9 -9.86 0.19 0.09
N ALA A 10 -8.87 -0.58 0.55
CA ALA A 10 -7.66 -0.88 -0.23
C ALA A 10 -8.01 -1.59 -1.55
N ALA A 11 -8.91 -2.58 -1.50
CA ALA A 11 -9.41 -3.25 -2.70
C ALA A 11 -10.17 -2.31 -3.64
N ALA A 12 -11.05 -1.45 -3.10
CA ALA A 12 -11.80 -0.48 -3.89
C ALA A 12 -10.87 0.54 -4.58
N VAL A 13 -9.85 1.04 -3.87
CA VAL A 13 -8.83 1.93 -4.43
C VAL A 13 -8.04 1.23 -5.52
N ALA A 14 -7.59 0.00 -5.31
CA ALA A 14 -6.87 -0.77 -6.33
C ALA A 14 -7.71 -0.99 -7.59
N VAL A 15 -8.99 -1.34 -7.45
CA VAL A 15 -9.93 -1.48 -8.56
C VAL A 15 -10.11 -0.15 -9.30
N ALA A 16 -10.34 0.95 -8.57
CA ALA A 16 -10.51 2.27 -9.15
C ALA A 16 -9.25 2.75 -9.89
N GLN A 17 -8.07 2.55 -9.31
CA GLN A 17 -6.79 2.87 -9.96
C GLN A 17 -6.57 2.04 -11.22
N THR A 18 -6.85 0.74 -11.17
CA THR A 18 -6.77 -0.14 -12.34
C THR A 18 -7.71 0.33 -13.44
N TRP A 19 -8.95 0.66 -13.07
CA TRP A 19 -9.95 1.19 -14.00
C TRP A 19 -9.48 2.50 -14.64
N LEU A 20 -8.97 3.45 -13.84
CA LEU A 20 -8.45 4.72 -14.35
C LEU A 20 -7.27 4.50 -15.30
N LYS A 21 -6.34 3.58 -14.99
CA LYS A 21 -5.24 3.22 -15.89
C LYS A 21 -5.75 2.58 -17.19
N LEU A 22 -6.81 1.77 -17.12
CA LEU A 22 -7.44 1.15 -18.28
C LEU A 22 -8.07 2.18 -19.23
N VAL A 23 -8.82 3.14 -18.69
CA VAL A 23 -9.57 4.12 -19.51
C VAL A 23 -8.72 5.30 -19.98
N SER A 24 -7.61 5.61 -19.30
CA SER A 24 -6.76 6.76 -19.64
C SER A 24 -5.64 6.46 -20.63
N ARG A 25 -5.28 5.19 -20.83
CA ARG A 25 -4.12 4.81 -21.66
C ARG A 25 -4.55 4.28 -23.00
N GLU A 26 -3.90 4.78 -24.05
CA GLU A 26 -4.11 4.30 -25.40
C GLU A 26 -3.44 2.92 -25.60
N PRO A 27 -4.15 1.92 -26.14
CA PRO A 27 -3.61 0.59 -26.35
C PRO A 27 -2.50 0.61 -27.41
N GLN A 28 -1.46 -0.19 -27.19
CA GLN A 28 -0.43 -0.43 -28.21
C GLN A 28 -1.04 -1.08 -29.47
N PRO A 29 -0.49 -0.84 -30.67
CA PRO A 29 -0.96 -1.48 -31.90
C PRO A 29 -1.08 -3.00 -31.74
N GLY A 30 -2.26 -3.54 -32.02
CA GLY A 30 -2.55 -4.97 -31.92
C GLY A 30 -2.99 -5.47 -30.54
N LYS A 31 -3.11 -4.61 -29.52
CA LYS A 31 -3.66 -4.97 -28.20
C LYS A 31 -5.04 -4.35 -27.97
N LYS A 32 -5.88 -5.03 -27.19
CA LYS A 32 -7.23 -4.54 -26.81
C LYS A 32 -7.20 -3.56 -25.63
N HIS A 33 -6.13 -3.57 -24.84
CA HIS A 33 -5.95 -2.68 -23.69
C HIS A 33 -4.46 -2.35 -23.48
N ALA A 34 -4.21 -1.26 -22.76
CA ALA A 34 -2.86 -0.79 -22.43
C ALA A 34 -2.33 -1.30 -21.08
N LEU A 35 -3.15 -2.02 -20.30
CA LEU A 35 -2.72 -2.54 -18.99
C LEU A 35 -1.58 -3.56 -19.12
N THR A 36 -0.64 -3.44 -18.19
CA THR A 36 0.52 -4.32 -18.01
C THR A 36 0.49 -4.93 -16.60
N ILE A 37 1.30 -5.97 -16.36
CA ILE A 37 1.40 -6.59 -15.04
C ILE A 37 1.93 -5.62 -13.97
N ASP A 38 2.77 -4.66 -14.36
CA ASP A 38 3.29 -3.62 -13.48
C ASP A 38 2.17 -2.70 -12.96
N ASP A 39 1.05 -2.61 -13.69
CA ASP A 39 -0.09 -1.79 -13.26
C ASP A 39 -0.88 -2.39 -12.10
N ALA A 40 -0.69 -3.70 -11.86
CA ALA A 40 -1.29 -4.42 -10.76
C ALA A 40 -0.43 -4.40 -9.49
N VAL A 41 0.66 -3.64 -9.46
CA VAL A 41 1.53 -3.45 -8.29
C VAL A 41 1.06 -2.22 -7.52
N PHE A 42 0.51 -2.43 -6.33
CA PHE A 42 -0.11 -1.39 -5.48
C PHE A 42 0.64 -1.14 -4.17
N TRP A 43 1.69 -1.91 -3.86
CA TRP A 43 2.39 -1.77 -2.58
C TRP A 43 2.89 -0.36 -2.27
N ILE A 44 3.28 0.41 -3.29
CA ILE A 44 3.71 1.81 -3.14
C ILE A 44 2.53 2.66 -2.64
N ASP A 45 1.39 2.55 -3.33
CA ASP A 45 0.18 3.29 -2.99
C ASP A 45 -0.28 2.95 -1.57
N TRP A 46 -0.22 1.68 -1.19
CA TRP A 46 -0.57 1.22 0.16
C TRP A 46 0.42 1.72 1.21
N THR A 47 1.71 1.77 0.92
CA THR A 47 2.73 2.34 1.82
C THR A 47 2.53 3.84 2.02
N VAL A 48 2.29 4.61 0.95
CA VAL A 48 2.00 6.04 1.04
C VAL A 48 0.70 6.28 1.80
N THR A 49 -0.33 5.48 1.54
CA THR A 49 -1.60 5.55 2.28
C THR A 49 -1.38 5.27 3.76
N ALA A 50 -0.52 4.31 4.11
CA ALA A 50 -0.16 4.01 5.49
C ALA A 50 0.45 5.22 6.22
N VAL A 51 1.32 5.98 5.54
CA VAL A 51 1.93 7.20 6.07
C VAL A 51 0.86 8.26 6.32
N VAL A 52 0.03 8.53 5.32
CA VAL A 52 -1.05 9.54 5.42
C VAL A 52 -2.04 9.17 6.52
N ALA A 53 -2.43 7.90 6.61
CA ALA A 53 -3.35 7.41 7.63
C ALA A 53 -2.78 7.56 9.04
N LEU A 54 -1.51 7.19 9.26
CA LEU A 54 -0.86 7.35 10.56
C LEU A 54 -0.74 8.83 10.96
N CYS A 55 -0.31 9.69 10.04
CA CYS A 55 -0.24 11.13 10.28
C CYS A 55 -1.63 11.71 10.64
N GLY A 56 -2.66 11.34 9.88
CA GLY A 56 -4.03 11.78 10.16
C GLY A 56 -4.52 11.35 11.53
N ALA A 57 -4.25 10.09 11.92
CA ALA A 57 -4.62 9.58 13.23
C ALA A 57 -3.87 10.29 14.37
N LEU A 58 -2.57 10.56 14.23
CA LEU A 58 -1.77 11.25 15.23
C LEU A 58 -2.19 12.72 15.38
N ILE A 59 -2.45 13.42 14.27
CA ILE A 59 -2.94 14.80 14.29
C ILE A 59 -4.30 14.86 14.98
N GLY A 60 -5.24 13.99 14.58
CA GLY A 60 -6.57 13.96 15.18
C GLY A 60 -6.51 13.64 16.67
N ALA A 61 -5.69 12.68 17.09
CA ALA A 61 -5.49 12.36 18.50
C ALA A 61 -4.87 13.52 19.29
N SER A 62 -3.94 14.25 18.69
CA SER A 62 -3.34 15.43 19.30
C SER A 62 -4.36 16.56 19.50
N LEU A 63 -5.28 16.75 18.55
CA LEU A 63 -6.35 17.74 18.65
C LEU A 63 -7.39 17.36 19.70
N ASP A 64 -7.71 16.07 19.83
CA ASP A 64 -8.65 15.53 20.79
C ASP A 64 -8.02 15.25 22.17
N HIS A 65 -6.73 15.58 22.36
CA HIS A 65 -5.94 15.30 23.56
C HIS A 65 -5.99 13.82 24.01
N LYS A 66 -6.08 12.89 23.06
CA LYS A 66 -6.11 11.45 23.32
C LYS A 66 -4.72 10.91 23.65
N PRO A 67 -4.61 9.91 24.54
CA PRO A 67 -3.34 9.25 24.81
C PRO A 67 -2.85 8.51 23.55
N ILE A 68 -1.57 8.68 23.22
CA ILE A 68 -0.96 8.01 22.07
C ILE A 68 -0.27 6.73 22.56
N ALA A 69 -0.71 5.59 22.05
CA ALA A 69 -0.08 4.30 22.32
C ALA A 69 1.29 4.22 21.61
N ALA A 70 2.35 4.63 22.31
CA ALA A 70 3.70 4.76 21.73
C ALA A 70 4.23 3.45 21.11
N SER A 71 3.88 2.29 21.67
CA SER A 71 4.30 0.98 21.17
C SER A 71 3.70 0.65 19.81
N THR A 72 2.39 0.88 19.61
CA THR A 72 1.73 0.62 18.33
C THR A 72 2.16 1.62 17.26
N VAL A 73 2.37 2.88 17.64
CA VAL A 73 2.94 3.89 16.74
C VAL A 73 4.36 3.54 16.34
N ALA A 74 5.21 3.08 17.26
CA ALA A 74 6.57 2.65 16.93
C ALA A 74 6.60 1.47 15.95
N VAL A 75 5.70 0.49 16.12
CA VAL A 75 5.55 -0.62 15.17
C VAL A 75 5.11 -0.13 13.80
N ALA A 76 4.12 0.76 13.73
CA ALA A 76 3.66 1.34 12.46
C ALA A 76 4.77 2.14 11.76
N LEU A 77 5.53 2.96 12.50
CA LEU A 77 6.68 3.68 11.96
C LEU A 77 7.78 2.73 11.46
N GLY A 78 8.04 1.64 12.19
CA GLY A 78 8.98 0.61 11.75
C GLY A 78 8.53 -0.07 10.45
N ALA A 79 7.25 -0.44 10.34
CA ALA A 79 6.69 -1.02 9.14
C ALA A 79 6.72 -0.06 7.95
N ILE A 80 6.38 1.21 8.15
CA ILE A 80 6.52 2.27 7.15
C ILE A 80 7.98 2.41 6.71
N PHE A 81 8.92 2.44 7.65
CA PHE A 81 10.34 2.54 7.34
C PHE A 81 10.79 1.38 6.45
N LEU A 82 10.39 0.15 6.78
CA LEU A 82 10.66 -1.02 5.95
C LEU A 82 9.99 -0.92 4.57
N GLY A 83 8.75 -0.43 4.50
CA GLY A 83 8.02 -0.19 3.26
C GLY A 83 8.67 0.87 2.37
N MET A 84 9.24 1.92 2.95
CA MET A 84 9.88 3.01 2.19
C MET A 84 11.33 2.72 1.83
N THR A 85 12.04 1.92 2.62
CA THR A 85 13.49 1.67 2.43
C THR A 85 13.77 0.29 1.87
N VAL A 86 13.36 -0.78 2.54
CA VAL A 86 13.72 -2.15 2.20
C VAL A 86 12.93 -2.65 0.99
N MET A 87 11.62 -2.39 0.95
CA MET A 87 10.73 -2.84 -0.12
C MET A 87 11.15 -2.40 -1.53
N PRO A 88 11.52 -1.13 -1.81
CA PRO A 88 12.01 -0.73 -3.13
C PRO A 88 13.18 -1.59 -3.63
N PHE A 89 14.16 -1.88 -2.77
CA PHE A 89 15.29 -2.73 -3.13
C PHE A 89 14.87 -4.19 -3.27
N GLY A 90 14.07 -4.71 -2.34
CA GLY A 90 13.58 -6.08 -2.36
C GLY A 90 12.75 -6.39 -3.61
N VAL A 91 11.77 -5.55 -3.92
CA VAL A 91 10.94 -5.66 -5.12
C VAL A 91 11.79 -5.57 -6.38
N ARG A 92 12.74 -4.63 -6.45
CA ARG A 92 13.67 -4.52 -7.59
C ARG A 92 14.51 -5.79 -7.80
N MET A 93 15.04 -6.38 -6.74
CA MET A 93 15.91 -7.55 -6.85
C MET A 93 15.15 -8.86 -7.10
N ILE A 94 13.96 -9.00 -6.52
CA ILE A 94 13.23 -10.27 -6.46
C ILE A 94 12.14 -10.32 -7.52
N CYS A 95 11.36 -9.25 -7.68
CA CYS A 95 10.17 -9.24 -8.53
C CYS A 95 10.49 -8.93 -9.99
N TYR A 96 11.51 -8.11 -10.25
CA TYR A 96 11.93 -7.76 -11.61
C TYR A 96 13.03 -8.68 -12.13
N ASN A 97 13.03 -8.94 -13.44
CA ASN A 97 14.10 -9.63 -14.14
C ASN A 97 15.18 -8.63 -14.61
N GLY A 98 16.27 -9.12 -15.23
CA GLY A 98 17.36 -8.29 -15.74
C GLY A 98 16.97 -7.30 -16.86
N SER A 99 15.77 -7.43 -17.43
CA SER A 99 15.21 -6.50 -18.42
C SER A 99 14.19 -5.52 -17.83
N GLY A 100 14.03 -5.49 -16.50
CA GLY A 100 13.10 -4.57 -15.83
C GLY A 100 11.61 -4.95 -15.96
N VAL A 101 11.30 -6.22 -16.25
CA VAL A 101 9.93 -6.75 -16.33
C VAL A 101 9.64 -7.64 -15.14
N ILE A 102 8.43 -7.56 -14.58
CA ILE A 102 8.02 -8.44 -13.48
C ILE A 102 8.03 -9.91 -13.93
N ARG A 103 8.62 -10.76 -13.09
CA ARG A 103 8.83 -12.19 -13.33
C ARG A 103 7.54 -13.01 -13.37
N GLY A 104 6.47 -12.54 -12.74
CA GLY A 104 5.16 -13.19 -12.77
C GLY A 104 4.21 -12.71 -11.68
N TRP A 105 2.96 -13.17 -11.74
CA TRP A 105 1.88 -12.75 -10.85
C TRP A 105 2.11 -13.05 -9.36
N LEU A 106 2.82 -14.15 -9.05
CA LEU A 106 3.16 -14.47 -7.66
C LEU A 106 3.97 -13.34 -7.00
N TYR A 107 4.88 -12.72 -7.74
CA TYR A 107 5.71 -11.62 -7.24
C TYR A 107 4.92 -10.33 -7.02
N VAL A 108 3.90 -10.09 -7.85
CA VAL A 108 2.93 -8.99 -7.66
C VAL A 108 2.17 -9.19 -6.36
N VAL A 109 1.56 -10.37 -6.20
CA VAL A 109 0.78 -10.73 -5.00
C VAL A 109 1.64 -10.64 -3.74
N CYS A 110 2.88 -11.11 -3.78
CA CYS A 110 3.80 -10.98 -2.65
C CYS A 110 4.12 -9.51 -2.33
N ALA A 111 4.48 -8.70 -3.33
CA ALA A 111 4.78 -7.28 -3.11
C ALA A 111 3.57 -6.54 -2.51
N ASP A 112 2.38 -6.77 -3.05
CA ASP A 112 1.15 -6.18 -2.55
C ASP A 112 0.83 -6.66 -1.14
N ALA A 113 0.92 -7.97 -0.86
CA ALA A 113 0.72 -8.48 0.49
C ALA A 113 1.61 -7.78 1.53
N PHE A 114 2.87 -7.50 1.18
CA PHE A 114 3.75 -6.70 2.05
C PHE A 114 3.27 -5.25 2.20
N GLY A 115 2.90 -4.57 1.11
CA GLY A 115 2.35 -3.22 1.18
C GLY A 115 1.07 -3.15 2.05
N LEU A 116 0.24 -4.19 1.99
CA LEU A 116 -0.97 -4.31 2.77
C LEU A 116 -0.66 -4.46 4.26
N ILE A 117 0.36 -5.26 4.62
CA ILE A 117 0.82 -5.39 6.00
C ILE A 117 1.25 -4.02 6.55
N VAL A 118 1.98 -3.23 5.76
CA VAL A 118 2.38 -1.86 6.15
C VAL A 118 1.15 -0.99 6.40
N LEU A 119 0.18 -0.98 5.48
CA LEU A 119 -1.09 -0.24 5.65
C LEU A 119 -1.84 -0.67 6.91
N MET A 120 -1.97 -1.97 7.13
CA MET A 120 -2.68 -2.55 8.27
C MET A 120 -2.01 -2.19 9.60
N SER A 121 -0.69 -2.05 9.63
CA SER A 121 0.03 -1.61 10.84
C SER A 121 -0.33 -0.18 11.25
N SER A 122 -0.41 0.75 10.28
CA SER A 122 -0.85 2.13 10.53
C SER A 122 -2.31 2.21 10.96
N VAL A 123 -3.18 1.39 10.35
CA VAL A 123 -4.59 1.33 10.76
C VAL A 123 -4.73 0.75 12.16
N ALA A 124 -3.99 -0.30 12.50
CA ALA A 124 -4.02 -0.86 13.85
C ALA A 124 -3.58 0.17 14.89
N ALA A 125 -2.53 0.95 14.61
CA ALA A 125 -2.13 2.06 15.47
C ALA A 125 -3.24 3.12 15.60
N GLY A 126 -3.88 3.50 14.49
CA GLY A 126 -5.03 4.41 14.51
C GLY A 126 -6.21 3.88 15.33
N VAL A 127 -6.57 2.60 15.18
CA VAL A 127 -7.64 1.98 15.97
C VAL A 127 -7.32 2.03 17.46
N GLU A 128 -6.09 1.70 17.85
CA GLU A 128 -5.66 1.71 19.26
C GLU A 128 -5.70 3.11 19.87
N ILE A 129 -5.41 4.15 19.08
CA ILE A 129 -5.46 5.55 19.51
C ILE A 129 -6.90 6.02 19.77
N TYR A 130 -7.88 5.44 19.06
CA TYR A 130 -9.27 5.90 19.10
C TYR A 130 -10.24 4.97 19.86
N ALA A 131 -9.83 3.74 20.16
CA ALA A 131 -10.53 2.80 21.03
C ALA A 131 -10.54 3.30 22.49
#